data_AF-A0A358NAJ8-F1
#
_entry.id   AF-A0A358NAJ8-F1
#
_cell.length_a   1.000
_cell.length_b   1.000
_cell.length_c   1.000
_cell.angle_alpha   90.00
_cell.angle_beta   90.00
_cell.angle_gamma   90.00
#
_symmetry.space_group_name_H-M   'P 1'
#
loop_
_entity.id
_entity.type
_entity.pdbx_description
1 polymer ?
#
loop_
_entity_poly.entity_id
_entity_poly.type
_entity_poly.pdbx_seq_one_letter_code
_entity_poly.pdbx_strand_id
1 'polypeptide(L)'
;WDSPEAAKGNQDNEPRYFRFVIELSGKPKRAELRVSVDNIGVTYVNGHLLGTNEPWMSPAQYEISKHLQAGTNVIAIKAINQGGAAGLLASLVIDGKLEYGSSRNWKVTVENVAAGTADWKNVAYDDSDWSDASELGPLGMPPWNFSRLLDQAVPVDPARPTRLTLAKWLVRDDHPLTARVAVNRYWQMLFGQGLVSTPDDFGLQGAYPTHPELLDWLAIEFRDSGWNIKQLLKTIVMSSTYRQSSTASREAYDQDPQNRWLARAPRYRLSAEFLRDGMLAVSGQLNRRVGGPSVYPSQPHGLWREISHFGYGNAFSAQAFYPSDPNGQARRSMYTFWKRTSPPPSMIAFDAPTREVCAVMRSRTNTPLQALVLLNDPNYVSAARALAILAMTEGGESVGQQIDYMFRRAVSRFPTGEEKRVLGDRYESALAAYQKDPEAAARLAGSEAKLSDAVVAAWTVVASVILNLDEVITRE
;
A
#
# COMPACT_ATOMS: atom_id res chain seq x y z
N TRP A 1 20.22 -7.26 -33.14
CA TRP A 1 20.27 -8.74 -33.10
C TRP A 1 20.95 -9.25 -34.38
N ASP A 2 21.14 -10.55 -34.60
CA ASP A 2 21.75 -11.09 -35.84
C ASP A 2 20.80 -11.08 -37.06
N SER A 3 19.50 -10.84 -36.83
CA SER A 3 18.46 -10.78 -37.86
C SER A 3 17.47 -9.64 -37.56
N PRO A 4 16.97 -8.93 -38.59
CA PRO A 4 15.93 -7.91 -38.44
C PRO A 4 14.55 -8.49 -38.07
N GLU A 5 14.35 -9.80 -38.25
CA GLU A 5 13.08 -10.47 -37.92
C GLU A 5 13.01 -10.98 -36.48
N ALA A 6 14.08 -10.82 -35.69
CA ALA A 6 14.15 -11.32 -34.31
C ALA A 6 13.07 -10.75 -33.38
N ALA A 7 12.43 -9.64 -33.76
CA ALA A 7 11.28 -9.09 -33.04
C ALA A 7 9.95 -9.86 -33.27
N LYS A 8 9.88 -10.76 -34.26
CA LYS A 8 8.66 -11.50 -34.67
C LYS A 8 8.58 -12.95 -34.16
N GLY A 9 9.62 -13.44 -33.48
CA GLY A 9 9.60 -14.69 -32.71
C GLY A 9 10.43 -15.85 -33.26
N ASN A 10 10.83 -16.72 -32.31
CA ASN A 10 11.50 -18.03 -32.42
C ASN A 10 12.98 -18.00 -32.82
N GLN A 11 13.84 -17.59 -31.89
CA GLN A 11 15.26 -17.96 -31.93
C GLN A 11 15.52 -19.02 -30.86
N ASP A 12 16.15 -20.13 -31.26
CA ASP A 12 16.53 -21.24 -30.39
C ASP A 12 17.41 -20.73 -29.24
N ASN A 13 17.49 -21.48 -28.12
CA ASN A 13 18.26 -21.16 -26.90
C ASN A 13 19.78 -20.96 -27.10
N GLU A 14 20.24 -20.80 -28.33
CA GLU A 14 21.61 -20.55 -28.71
C GLU A 14 22.02 -19.11 -28.39
N PRO A 15 23.18 -18.92 -27.75
CA PRO A 15 23.67 -17.59 -27.45
C PRO A 15 24.02 -16.81 -28.72
N ARG A 16 23.91 -15.49 -28.64
CA ARG A 16 24.52 -14.54 -29.57
C ARG A 16 25.61 -13.77 -28.86
N TYR A 17 26.73 -13.58 -29.55
CA TYR A 17 27.87 -12.86 -29.00
C TYR A 17 27.97 -11.52 -29.71
N PHE A 18 27.96 -10.44 -28.94
CA PHE A 18 28.04 -9.07 -29.42
C PHE A 18 29.36 -8.43 -29.00
N ARG A 19 29.99 -7.70 -29.91
CA ARG A 19 31.21 -6.93 -29.66
C ARG A 19 31.08 -5.51 -30.19
N PHE A 20 31.60 -4.57 -29.43
CA PHE A 20 31.69 -3.18 -29.82
C PHE A 20 33.02 -2.59 -29.38
N VAL A 21 33.82 -2.17 -30.37
CA VAL A 21 35.13 -1.55 -30.18
C VAL A 21 34.93 -0.04 -30.09
N ILE A 22 35.52 0.58 -29.07
CA ILE A 22 35.54 2.03 -28.89
C ILE A 22 36.97 2.54 -28.77
N GLU A 23 37.22 3.70 -29.37
CA GLU A 23 38.49 4.42 -29.28
C GLU A 23 38.34 5.66 -28.40
N LEU A 24 39.12 5.73 -27.33
CA LEU A 24 39.08 6.85 -26.38
C LEU A 24 40.38 7.65 -26.46
N SER A 25 40.27 8.98 -26.63
CA SER A 25 41.43 9.88 -26.67
C SER A 25 42.21 9.94 -25.36
N GLY A 26 41.56 9.58 -24.24
CA GLY A 26 42.16 9.47 -22.92
C GLY A 26 41.27 8.66 -21.98
N LYS A 27 41.78 8.29 -20.80
CA LYS A 27 40.99 7.57 -19.81
C LYS A 27 39.90 8.51 -19.24
N PRO A 28 38.61 8.12 -19.29
CA PRO A 28 37.52 8.96 -18.82
C PRO A 28 37.54 9.11 -17.30
N LYS A 29 36.99 10.21 -16.77
CA LYS A 29 36.85 10.37 -15.31
C LYS A 29 35.70 9.50 -14.80
N ARG A 30 34.58 9.49 -15.52
CA ARG A 30 33.40 8.69 -15.21
C ARG A 30 32.82 8.08 -16.47
N ALA A 31 32.53 6.79 -16.45
CA ALA A 31 31.89 6.09 -17.55
C ALA A 31 30.80 5.15 -17.02
N GLU A 32 29.58 5.32 -17.53
CA GLU A 32 28.43 4.51 -17.13
C GLU A 32 27.87 3.76 -18.33
N LEU A 33 27.87 2.43 -18.23
CA LEU A 33 27.31 1.53 -19.21
C LEU A 33 25.94 1.04 -18.73
N ARG A 34 24.92 1.17 -19.56
CA ARG A 34 23.60 0.56 -19.36
C ARG A 34 23.36 -0.50 -20.41
N VAL A 35 22.86 -1.67 -20.00
CA VAL A 35 22.61 -2.81 -20.88
C VAL A 35 21.29 -3.47 -20.52
N SER A 36 20.44 -3.73 -21.51
CA SER A 36 19.24 -4.56 -21.38
C SER A 36 19.22 -5.58 -22.50
N VAL A 37 19.02 -6.86 -22.17
CA VAL A 37 19.03 -7.98 -23.13
C VAL A 37 17.83 -8.86 -22.90
N ASP A 38 17.01 -9.03 -23.92
CA ASP A 38 15.89 -9.98 -23.92
C ASP A 38 16.37 -11.34 -24.46
N ASN A 39 16.48 -12.42 -23.66
CA ASN A 39 16.00 -12.55 -22.27
C ASN A 39 17.09 -12.39 -21.19
N ILE A 40 18.32 -12.82 -21.47
CA ILE A 40 19.45 -12.80 -20.51
C ILE A 40 20.70 -12.24 -21.19
N GLY A 41 21.43 -11.34 -20.52
CA GLY A 41 22.67 -10.77 -21.03
C GLY A 41 23.84 -10.83 -20.04
N VAL A 42 24.98 -11.42 -20.42
CA VAL A 42 26.21 -11.40 -19.62
C VAL A 42 27.17 -10.38 -20.21
N THR A 43 27.55 -9.36 -19.43
CA THR A 43 28.28 -8.17 -19.91
C THR A 43 29.74 -8.18 -19.47
N TYR A 44 30.63 -7.80 -20.38
CA TYR A 44 32.07 -7.69 -20.17
C TYR A 44 32.62 -6.36 -20.72
N VAL A 45 33.66 -5.84 -20.09
CA VAL A 45 34.46 -4.72 -20.61
C VAL A 45 35.94 -5.07 -20.53
N ASN A 46 36.64 -5.02 -21.66
CA ASN A 46 38.05 -5.40 -21.79
C ASN A 46 38.36 -6.76 -21.13
N GLY A 47 37.50 -7.75 -21.36
CA GLY A 47 37.59 -9.09 -20.76
C GLY A 47 37.05 -9.23 -19.33
N HIS A 48 36.86 -8.13 -18.60
CA HIS A 48 36.36 -8.17 -17.22
C HIS A 48 34.84 -8.39 -17.19
N LEU A 49 34.40 -9.42 -16.45
CA LEU A 49 32.98 -9.67 -16.19
C LEU A 49 32.40 -8.57 -15.31
N LEU A 50 31.29 -7.96 -15.75
CA LEU A 50 30.55 -6.96 -14.99
C LEU A 50 29.34 -7.57 -14.27
N GLY A 51 28.60 -8.45 -14.93
CA GLY A 51 27.40 -9.07 -14.37
C GLY A 51 26.45 -9.65 -15.41
N THR A 52 25.32 -10.15 -14.91
CA THR A 52 24.23 -10.71 -15.71
C THR A 52 23.01 -9.79 -15.61
N ASN A 53 22.35 -9.53 -16.73
CA ASN A 53 21.10 -8.80 -16.85
C ASN A 53 19.94 -9.78 -17.06
N GLU A 54 19.09 -9.90 -16.04
CA GLU A 54 17.83 -10.65 -16.05
C GLU A 54 16.96 -10.13 -14.88
N PRO A 55 15.67 -9.80 -15.07
CA PRO A 55 14.94 -9.79 -16.33
C PRO A 55 15.26 -8.57 -17.20
N TRP A 56 15.09 -8.70 -18.51
CA TRP A 56 15.40 -7.67 -19.51
C TRP A 56 14.72 -6.31 -19.29
N MET A 57 13.55 -6.30 -18.65
CA MET A 57 12.77 -5.09 -18.35
C MET A 57 13.49 -4.10 -17.41
N SER A 58 14.53 -4.56 -16.70
CA SER A 58 15.37 -3.72 -15.83
C SER A 58 16.79 -3.66 -16.41
N PRO A 59 17.18 -2.58 -17.09
CA PRO A 59 18.53 -2.46 -17.63
C PRO A 59 19.58 -2.51 -16.50
N ALA A 60 20.60 -3.35 -16.66
CA ALA A 60 21.76 -3.36 -15.77
C ALA A 60 22.58 -2.08 -16.00
N GLN A 61 23.03 -1.46 -14.91
CA GLN A 61 23.88 -0.26 -14.95
C GLN A 61 25.21 -0.55 -14.26
N TYR A 62 26.31 -0.21 -14.94
CA TYR A 62 27.67 -0.45 -14.49
C TYR A 62 28.48 0.84 -14.54
N GLU A 63 29.19 1.16 -13.46
CA GLU A 63 30.28 2.13 -13.49
C GLU A 63 31.54 1.41 -13.99
N ILE A 64 32.06 1.83 -15.14
CA ILE A 64 33.10 1.09 -15.86
C ILE A 64 34.41 1.88 -16.02
N SER A 65 34.56 3.08 -15.43
CA SER A 65 35.79 3.88 -15.56
C SER A 65 37.05 3.11 -15.21
N LYS A 66 36.99 2.26 -14.18
CA LYS A 66 38.14 1.47 -13.74
C LYS A 66 38.58 0.42 -14.77
N HIS A 67 37.67 -0.01 -15.64
CA HIS A 67 37.91 -1.01 -16.67
C HIS A 67 38.32 -0.41 -18.02
N LEU A 68 38.19 0.91 -18.19
CA LEU A 68 38.57 1.60 -19.42
C LEU A 68 40.02 2.11 -19.39
N GLN A 69 40.61 2.22 -20.58
CA GLN A 69 41.94 2.72 -20.84
C GLN A 69 41.94 3.77 -21.98
N ALA A 70 43.03 4.51 -22.13
CA ALA A 70 43.24 5.33 -23.33
C ALA A 70 43.49 4.41 -24.54
N GLY A 71 42.99 4.82 -25.71
CA GLY A 71 43.01 4.01 -26.93
C GLY A 71 41.85 3.00 -27.00
N THR A 72 42.14 1.81 -27.54
CA THR A 72 41.14 0.79 -27.84
C THR A 72 40.58 0.14 -26.58
N ASN A 73 39.25 0.05 -26.53
CA ASN A 73 38.49 -0.69 -25.53
C ASN A 73 37.39 -1.51 -26.21
N VAL A 74 36.93 -2.57 -25.55
CA VAL A 74 35.87 -3.46 -26.04
C VAL A 74 34.78 -3.62 -25.00
N ILE A 75 33.54 -3.42 -25.43
CA ILE A 75 32.34 -3.90 -24.73
C ILE A 75 31.88 -5.18 -25.41
N ALA A 76 31.63 -6.21 -24.61
CA ALA A 76 31.25 -7.53 -25.10
C ALA A 76 30.07 -8.09 -24.33
N ILE A 77 29.09 -8.67 -25.03
CA ILE A 77 27.85 -9.14 -24.42
C ILE A 77 27.50 -10.52 -24.97
N LYS A 78 27.31 -11.49 -24.09
CA LYS A 78 26.71 -12.78 -24.42
C LYS A 78 25.21 -12.68 -24.15
N ALA A 79 24.40 -12.69 -25.20
CA ALA A 79 22.95 -12.65 -25.12
C ALA A 79 22.37 -14.05 -25.28
N ILE A 80 21.37 -14.41 -24.47
CA ILE A 80 20.67 -15.70 -24.53
C ILE A 80 19.19 -15.39 -24.68
N ASN A 81 18.60 -15.86 -25.78
CA ASN A 81 17.15 -15.85 -25.97
C ASN A 81 16.59 -17.16 -25.38
N GLN A 82 15.60 -17.06 -24.50
CA GLN A 82 14.86 -18.18 -23.91
C GLN A 82 13.48 -18.38 -24.57
N GLY A 83 13.12 -17.55 -25.55
CA GLY A 83 11.93 -17.72 -26.37
C GLY A 83 11.25 -16.39 -26.71
N GLY A 84 10.47 -16.38 -27.80
CA GLY A 84 9.78 -15.16 -28.24
C GLY A 84 10.70 -14.18 -28.97
N ALA A 85 10.45 -12.88 -28.80
CA ALA A 85 11.24 -11.81 -29.40
C ALA A 85 12.59 -11.64 -28.68
N ALA A 86 13.64 -11.30 -29.41
CA ALA A 86 14.98 -11.10 -28.85
C ALA A 86 15.54 -9.72 -29.19
N GLY A 87 16.28 -9.12 -28.26
CA GLY A 87 16.80 -7.76 -28.42
C GLY A 87 17.95 -7.45 -27.47
N LEU A 88 18.84 -6.56 -27.90
CA LEU A 88 19.92 -6.00 -27.09
C LEU A 88 19.86 -4.48 -27.22
N LEU A 89 19.82 -3.79 -26.09
CA LEU A 89 19.94 -2.34 -25.98
C LEU A 89 21.12 -2.00 -25.07
N ALA A 90 22.00 -1.11 -25.53
CA ALA A 90 23.11 -0.62 -24.72
C ALA A 90 23.32 0.88 -24.92
N SER A 91 23.77 1.57 -23.87
CA SER A 91 24.20 2.97 -23.93
C SER A 91 25.42 3.21 -23.05
N LEU A 92 26.40 3.95 -23.55
CA LEU A 92 27.59 4.37 -22.82
C LEU A 92 27.61 5.89 -22.68
N VAL A 93 27.57 6.35 -21.44
CA VAL A 93 27.69 7.76 -21.07
C VAL A 93 29.10 8.00 -20.51
N ILE A 94 29.86 8.91 -21.13
CA ILE A 94 31.20 9.30 -20.68
C ILE A 94 31.15 10.75 -20.22
N ASP A 95 31.60 11.01 -19.00
CA ASP A 95 31.67 12.35 -18.40
C ASP A 95 30.36 13.16 -18.54
N GLY A 96 29.21 12.46 -18.44
CA GLY A 96 27.87 13.03 -18.47
C GLY A 96 27.26 13.20 -19.87
N LYS A 97 27.98 12.84 -20.94
CA LYS A 97 27.49 12.88 -22.32
C LYS A 97 27.28 11.48 -22.87
N LEU A 98 26.15 11.24 -23.54
CA LEU A 98 25.91 10.01 -24.28
C LEU A 98 26.85 10.00 -25.48
N GLU A 99 27.84 9.12 -25.47
CA GLU A 99 28.83 9.02 -26.55
C GLU A 99 28.53 7.84 -27.48
N TYR A 100 27.99 6.72 -26.95
CA TYR A 100 27.73 5.53 -27.75
C TYR A 100 26.42 4.83 -27.38
N GLY A 101 25.80 4.19 -28.38
CA GLY A 101 24.62 3.35 -28.22
C GLY A 101 24.70 2.09 -29.08
N SER A 102 23.90 1.09 -28.73
CA SER A 102 23.67 -0.08 -29.58
C SER A 102 23.15 0.36 -30.95
N SER A 103 23.82 -0.06 -32.01
CA SER A 103 23.57 0.33 -33.39
C SER A 103 24.06 -0.75 -34.34
N ARG A 104 23.95 -0.52 -35.66
CA ARG A 104 24.47 -1.44 -36.69
C ARG A 104 26.00 -1.59 -36.66
N ASN A 105 26.71 -0.73 -35.94
CA ASN A 105 28.17 -0.77 -35.81
C ASN A 105 28.65 -1.81 -34.78
N TRP A 106 27.74 -2.53 -34.14
CA TRP A 106 28.09 -3.65 -33.29
C TRP A 106 28.31 -4.90 -34.14
N LYS A 107 29.32 -5.69 -33.80
CA LYS A 107 29.55 -7.00 -34.41
C LYS A 107 28.76 -8.08 -33.68
N VAL A 108 28.24 -9.05 -34.41
CA VAL A 108 27.48 -10.19 -33.86
C VAL A 108 27.85 -11.49 -34.57
N THR A 109 27.93 -12.57 -33.79
CA THR A 109 28.04 -13.93 -34.32
C THR A 109 27.09 -14.90 -33.62
N VAL A 110 26.65 -15.91 -34.39
CA VAL A 110 25.88 -17.08 -33.95
C VAL A 110 26.78 -18.28 -33.67
N GLU A 111 28.02 -18.25 -34.17
CA GLU A 111 28.92 -19.37 -34.03
C GLU A 111 29.24 -19.57 -32.55
N ASN A 112 29.10 -20.82 -32.12
CA ASN A 112 29.52 -21.22 -30.80
C ASN A 112 31.04 -21.04 -30.79
N VAL A 113 31.54 -19.98 -30.15
CA VAL A 113 32.97 -19.76 -29.86
C VAL A 113 33.52 -20.83 -28.87
N ALA A 114 32.84 -21.99 -28.81
CA ALA A 114 32.97 -23.10 -27.89
C ALA A 114 33.99 -24.16 -28.33
N ALA A 115 34.80 -23.90 -29.36
CA ALA A 115 35.93 -24.74 -29.71
C ALA A 115 37.28 -23.99 -29.54
N GLY A 116 37.56 -23.47 -28.35
CA GLY A 116 38.95 -23.40 -27.87
C GLY A 116 39.73 -22.08 -27.93
N THR A 117 39.14 -20.90 -28.15
CA THR A 117 39.85 -19.62 -27.95
C THR A 117 39.04 -18.65 -27.08
N ALA A 118 39.43 -18.53 -25.80
CA ALA A 118 38.68 -17.87 -24.73
C ALA A 118 38.64 -16.31 -24.78
N ASP A 119 39.04 -15.69 -25.88
CA ASP A 119 39.50 -14.28 -25.87
C ASP A 119 38.73 -13.28 -26.72
N TRP A 120 37.63 -13.68 -27.40
CA TRP A 120 36.54 -12.70 -27.67
C TRP A 120 36.20 -12.05 -26.31
N LYS A 121 35.59 -10.88 -26.17
CA LYS A 121 35.62 -10.03 -24.93
C LYS A 121 36.92 -9.23 -24.72
N ASN A 122 38.08 -9.74 -25.12
CA ASN A 122 39.33 -8.99 -24.99
C ASN A 122 39.54 -8.03 -26.18
N VAL A 123 40.42 -7.04 -25.96
CA VAL A 123 40.76 -6.01 -26.95
C VAL A 123 41.52 -6.59 -28.14
N ALA A 124 42.39 -7.57 -27.91
CA ALA A 124 43.24 -8.17 -28.94
C ALA A 124 42.52 -9.10 -29.91
N TYR A 125 41.24 -9.42 -29.68
CA TYR A 125 40.47 -10.32 -30.53
C TYR A 125 40.00 -9.62 -31.81
N ASP A 126 40.33 -10.21 -32.94
CA ASP A 126 39.89 -9.78 -34.27
C ASP A 126 38.48 -10.32 -34.55
N ASP A 127 37.51 -9.42 -34.70
CA ASP A 127 36.11 -9.71 -35.03
C ASP A 127 35.74 -9.25 -36.45
N SER A 128 36.73 -9.11 -37.33
CA SER A 128 36.53 -8.69 -38.73
C SER A 128 35.70 -9.69 -39.55
N ASP A 129 35.67 -10.95 -39.15
CA ASP A 129 34.88 -12.03 -39.74
C ASP A 129 33.43 -12.06 -39.22
N TRP A 130 33.09 -11.25 -38.20
CA TRP A 130 31.74 -11.18 -37.66
C TRP A 130 30.81 -10.31 -38.51
N SER A 131 29.55 -10.73 -38.55
CA SER A 131 28.46 -9.97 -39.17
C SER A 131 28.18 -8.69 -38.40
N ASP A 132 27.71 -7.66 -39.10
CA ASP A 132 27.17 -6.47 -38.46
C ASP A 132 25.82 -6.79 -37.80
N ALA A 133 25.53 -6.15 -36.68
CA ALA A 133 24.27 -6.30 -35.99
C ALA A 133 23.12 -5.68 -36.80
N SER A 134 22.00 -6.39 -36.84
CA SER A 134 20.73 -5.87 -37.35
C SER A 134 20.06 -4.98 -36.31
N GLU A 135 19.68 -3.78 -36.75
CA GLU A 135 18.86 -2.85 -35.98
C GLU A 135 17.39 -3.23 -36.10
N LEU A 136 16.75 -3.53 -34.96
CA LEU A 136 15.36 -3.98 -34.93
C LEU A 136 14.37 -2.82 -35.07
N GLY A 137 14.72 -1.65 -34.55
CA GLY A 137 13.87 -0.46 -34.56
C GLY A 137 14.18 0.49 -33.41
N PRO A 138 13.42 1.59 -33.28
CA PRO A 138 13.63 2.59 -32.25
C PRO A 138 13.29 2.06 -30.86
N LEU A 139 13.78 2.75 -29.81
CA LEU A 139 13.58 2.42 -28.39
C LEU A 139 12.10 2.14 -27.99
N GLY A 140 11.15 2.77 -28.69
CA GLY A 140 9.71 2.63 -28.46
C GLY A 140 9.01 1.50 -29.25
N MET A 141 9.73 0.63 -29.95
CA MET A 141 9.09 -0.41 -30.77
C MET A 141 8.46 -1.52 -29.89
N PRO A 142 7.31 -2.09 -30.31
CA PRO A 142 6.81 -3.34 -29.74
C PRO A 142 7.79 -4.51 -29.98
N PRO A 143 7.83 -5.53 -29.09
CA PRO A 143 7.04 -5.65 -27.86
C PRO A 143 7.58 -4.86 -26.65
N TRP A 144 8.80 -4.30 -26.74
CA TRP A 144 9.53 -3.77 -25.59
C TRP A 144 9.10 -2.37 -25.11
N ASN A 145 8.77 -1.44 -26.01
CA ASN A 145 8.22 -0.10 -25.70
C ASN A 145 9.00 0.73 -24.63
N PHE A 146 10.34 0.72 -24.62
CA PHE A 146 11.16 1.40 -23.60
C PHE A 146 11.01 2.93 -23.57
N SER A 147 10.61 3.57 -24.67
CA SER A 147 10.41 5.04 -24.71
C SER A 147 9.33 5.51 -23.73
N ARG A 148 8.30 4.71 -23.47
CA ARG A 148 7.20 5.06 -22.54
C ARG A 148 7.65 5.12 -21.08
N LEU A 149 8.77 4.47 -20.75
CA LEU A 149 9.40 4.50 -19.42
C LEU A 149 10.38 5.68 -19.26
N LEU A 150 10.98 6.16 -20.36
CA LEU A 150 11.99 7.22 -20.36
C LEU A 150 11.42 8.61 -20.70
N ASP A 151 10.34 8.68 -21.48
CA ASP A 151 9.54 9.88 -21.73
C ASP A 151 8.60 10.23 -20.56
N GLN A 152 8.98 9.90 -19.31
CA GLN A 152 8.28 10.33 -18.09
C GLN A 152 8.46 11.85 -17.81
N ALA A 153 8.53 12.60 -18.90
CA ALA A 153 8.17 13.98 -19.19
C ALA A 153 8.57 14.99 -18.13
N VAL A 154 9.61 15.75 -18.45
CA VAL A 154 9.91 17.07 -17.93
C VAL A 154 8.62 17.88 -17.68
N PRO A 155 8.52 18.66 -16.58
CA PRO A 155 7.37 19.52 -16.31
C PRO A 155 6.97 20.34 -17.55
N VAL A 156 5.67 20.54 -17.76
CA VAL A 156 5.05 21.18 -18.95
C VAL A 156 5.58 22.61 -19.24
N ASP A 157 6.34 23.20 -18.31
CA ASP A 157 7.16 24.38 -18.52
C ASP A 157 8.45 24.29 -17.67
N PRO A 158 9.59 23.86 -18.25
CA PRO A 158 10.85 23.75 -17.51
C PRO A 158 11.46 25.09 -17.10
N ALA A 159 10.99 26.22 -17.66
CA ALA A 159 11.56 27.53 -17.36
C ALA A 159 11.01 28.13 -16.05
N ARG A 160 9.76 27.82 -15.66
CA ARG A 160 9.15 28.28 -14.39
C ARG A 160 8.14 27.26 -13.81
N PRO A 161 8.60 26.11 -13.28
CA PRO A 161 7.70 25.12 -12.70
C PRO A 161 6.96 25.67 -11.48
N THR A 162 5.62 25.56 -11.50
CA THR A 162 4.74 25.93 -10.38
C THR A 162 4.14 24.68 -9.71
N ARG A 163 3.54 24.83 -8.51
CA ARG A 163 2.75 23.75 -7.88
C ARG A 163 1.64 23.23 -8.79
N LEU A 164 1.04 24.11 -9.60
CA LEU A 164 0.04 23.72 -10.60
C LEU A 164 0.67 22.90 -11.76
N THR A 165 1.91 23.20 -12.14
CA THR A 165 2.64 22.44 -13.18
C THR A 165 2.88 21.01 -12.71
N LEU A 166 3.34 20.84 -11.46
CA LEU A 166 3.51 19.53 -10.84
C LEU A 166 2.18 18.77 -10.72
N ALA A 167 1.12 19.45 -10.27
CA ALA A 167 -0.20 18.82 -10.14
C ALA A 167 -0.74 18.34 -11.48
N LYS A 168 -0.64 19.16 -12.54
CA LYS A 168 -1.03 18.77 -13.90
C LYS A 168 -0.19 17.60 -14.42
N TRP A 169 1.11 17.60 -14.16
CA TRP A 169 2.01 16.52 -14.56
C TRP A 169 1.64 15.19 -13.90
N LEU A 170 1.38 15.19 -12.58
CA LEU A 170 1.02 13.99 -11.83
C LEU A 170 -0.25 13.31 -12.36
N VAL A 171 -1.20 14.07 -12.91
CA VAL A 171 -2.49 13.54 -13.36
C VAL A 171 -2.62 13.45 -14.88
N ARG A 172 -1.51 13.56 -15.63
CA ARG A 172 -1.54 13.34 -17.08
C ARG A 172 -2.00 11.93 -17.41
N ASP A 173 -2.71 11.78 -18.52
CA ASP A 173 -3.25 10.48 -18.95
C ASP A 173 -2.15 9.46 -19.27
N ASP A 174 -0.97 9.92 -19.67
CA ASP A 174 0.22 9.11 -19.96
C ASP A 174 1.12 8.86 -18.74
N HIS A 175 0.77 9.40 -17.56
CA HIS A 175 1.60 9.23 -16.37
C HIS A 175 1.45 7.81 -15.78
N PRO A 176 2.52 7.01 -15.71
CA PRO A 176 2.39 5.56 -15.46
C PRO A 176 2.18 5.16 -14.00
N LEU A 177 2.38 6.08 -13.04
CA LEU A 177 2.41 5.73 -11.61
C LEU A 177 1.20 6.20 -10.81
N THR A 178 0.71 7.43 -10.99
CA THR A 178 -0.30 8.04 -10.11
C THR A 178 -1.56 7.20 -9.92
N ALA A 179 -2.14 6.69 -11.01
CA ALA A 179 -3.32 5.83 -10.93
C ALA A 179 -3.00 4.49 -10.23
N ARG A 180 -1.87 3.86 -10.57
CA ARG A 180 -1.41 2.60 -9.95
C ARG A 180 -1.16 2.75 -8.45
N VAL A 181 -0.47 3.81 -8.04
CA VAL A 181 -0.21 4.14 -6.63
C VAL A 181 -1.53 4.36 -5.89
N ALA A 182 -2.45 5.15 -6.46
CA ALA A 182 -3.75 5.41 -5.85
C ALA A 182 -4.57 4.12 -5.68
N VAL A 183 -4.69 3.31 -6.74
CA VAL A 183 -5.37 2.01 -6.70
C VAL A 183 -4.73 1.10 -5.67
N ASN A 184 -3.40 1.00 -5.62
CA ASN A 184 -2.72 0.15 -4.66
C ASN A 184 -2.99 0.56 -3.21
N ARG A 185 -3.12 1.85 -2.93
CA ARG A 185 -3.49 2.35 -1.59
C ARG A 185 -4.92 1.99 -1.21
N TYR A 186 -5.88 2.13 -2.13
CA TYR A 186 -7.26 1.69 -1.87
C TYR A 186 -7.35 0.17 -1.72
N TRP A 187 -6.62 -0.56 -2.56
CA TRP A 187 -6.48 -2.01 -2.44
C TRP A 187 -5.92 -2.38 -1.07
N GLN A 188 -4.82 -1.76 -0.63
CA GLN A 188 -4.22 -1.99 0.69
C GLN A 188 -5.19 -1.67 1.85
N MET A 189 -6.02 -0.63 1.73
CA MET A 189 -7.04 -0.32 2.74
C MET A 189 -8.10 -1.43 2.87
N LEU A 190 -8.39 -2.12 1.76
CA LEU A 190 -9.37 -3.19 1.67
C LEU A 190 -8.77 -4.58 1.94
N PHE A 191 -7.53 -4.84 1.54
CA PHE A 191 -6.91 -6.16 1.67
C PHE A 191 -5.85 -6.23 2.77
N GLY A 192 -5.55 -5.11 3.43
CA GLY A 192 -4.49 -4.99 4.43
C GLY A 192 -3.10 -4.81 3.82
N GLN A 193 -2.83 -5.48 2.70
CA GLN A 193 -1.60 -5.42 1.93
C GLN A 193 -1.89 -4.91 0.50
N GLY A 194 -0.99 -4.08 -0.05
CA GLY A 194 -1.09 -3.65 -1.45
C GLY A 194 -0.70 -4.77 -2.43
N LEU A 195 -1.15 -4.66 -3.67
CA LEU A 195 -0.63 -5.45 -4.79
C LEU A 195 0.88 -5.20 -4.99
N VAL A 196 1.32 -3.97 -4.76
CA VAL A 196 2.73 -3.63 -4.53
C VAL A 196 2.93 -3.49 -3.01
N SER A 197 3.85 -4.27 -2.45
CA SER A 197 4.04 -4.34 -1.00
C SER A 197 4.80 -3.16 -0.39
N THR A 198 5.44 -2.34 -1.23
CA THR A 198 6.13 -1.09 -0.89
C THR A 198 5.31 0.10 -1.38
N PRO A 199 4.23 0.50 -0.69
CA PRO A 199 3.35 1.56 -1.17
C PRO A 199 4.01 2.94 -1.27
N ASP A 200 5.18 3.12 -0.65
CA ASP A 200 6.03 4.30 -0.68
C ASP A 200 7.06 4.31 -1.82
N ASP A 201 7.30 3.17 -2.46
CA ASP A 201 8.23 3.06 -3.58
C ASP A 201 7.67 2.14 -4.70
N PHE A 202 7.25 2.78 -5.79
CA PHE A 202 6.83 2.14 -7.05
C PHE A 202 7.94 2.18 -8.12
N GLY A 203 9.12 2.68 -7.75
CA GLY A 203 10.30 2.74 -8.60
C GLY A 203 11.12 1.45 -8.55
N LEU A 204 12.36 1.56 -9.01
CA LEU A 204 13.27 0.41 -9.21
C LEU A 204 13.71 -0.28 -7.91
N GLN A 205 13.57 0.39 -6.76
CA GLN A 205 13.90 -0.17 -5.44
C GLN A 205 12.66 -0.72 -4.71
N GLY A 206 11.47 -0.54 -5.29
CA GLY A 206 10.21 -1.06 -4.79
C GLY A 206 9.99 -2.53 -5.14
N ALA A 207 9.00 -3.14 -4.48
CA ALA A 207 8.53 -4.47 -4.82
C ALA A 207 7.73 -4.46 -6.13
N TYR A 208 7.86 -5.55 -6.90
CA TYR A 208 6.99 -5.76 -8.05
C TYR A 208 5.56 -6.07 -7.63
N PRO A 209 4.55 -5.65 -8.43
CA PRO A 209 3.17 -6.01 -8.18
C PRO A 209 2.99 -7.52 -8.25
N THR A 210 2.22 -8.08 -7.32
CA THR A 210 1.89 -9.51 -7.31
C THR A 210 0.99 -9.89 -8.48
N HIS A 211 0.11 -8.98 -8.88
CA HIS A 211 -0.82 -9.13 -10.01
C HIS A 211 -0.72 -7.88 -10.91
N PRO A 212 0.29 -7.80 -11.81
CA PRO A 212 0.54 -6.62 -12.64
C PRO A 212 -0.63 -6.27 -13.55
N GLU A 213 -1.21 -7.25 -14.23
CA GLU A 213 -2.34 -7.02 -15.16
C GLU A 213 -3.59 -6.49 -14.43
N LEU A 214 -3.86 -7.01 -13.23
CA LEU A 214 -4.97 -6.53 -12.39
C LEU A 214 -4.74 -5.07 -11.95
N LEU A 215 -3.52 -4.75 -11.52
CA LEU A 215 -3.17 -3.39 -11.12
C LEU A 215 -3.33 -2.41 -12.30
N ASP A 216 -2.87 -2.82 -13.48
CA ASP A 216 -2.97 -2.02 -14.70
C ASP A 216 -4.42 -1.81 -15.11
N TRP A 217 -5.21 -2.89 -15.12
CA TRP A 217 -6.63 -2.81 -15.43
C TRP A 217 -7.37 -1.88 -14.46
N LEU A 218 -7.20 -2.04 -13.15
CA LEU A 218 -7.82 -1.17 -12.15
C LEU A 218 -7.36 0.29 -12.27
N ALA A 219 -6.09 0.54 -12.59
CA ALA A 219 -5.53 1.88 -12.74
C ALA A 219 -6.10 2.60 -13.98
N ILE A 220 -6.21 1.89 -15.10
CA ILE A 220 -6.84 2.41 -16.33
C ILE A 220 -8.31 2.73 -16.07
N GLU A 221 -9.08 1.79 -15.51
CA GLU A 221 -10.49 1.99 -15.18
C GLU A 221 -10.68 3.16 -14.21
N PHE A 222 -9.81 3.29 -13.20
CA PHE A 222 -9.89 4.38 -12.24
C PHE A 222 -9.63 5.74 -12.90
N ARG A 223 -8.63 5.86 -13.76
CA ARG A 223 -8.35 7.07 -14.54
C ARG A 223 -9.51 7.39 -15.48
N ASP A 224 -9.95 6.44 -16.29
CA ASP A 224 -10.94 6.62 -17.36
C ASP A 224 -12.35 6.91 -16.79
N SER A 225 -12.63 6.47 -15.58
CA SER A 225 -13.85 6.87 -14.83
C SER A 225 -13.85 8.31 -14.33
N GLY A 226 -12.79 9.09 -14.61
CA GLY A 226 -12.59 10.44 -14.07
C GLY A 226 -12.24 10.42 -12.58
N TRP A 227 -11.42 9.44 -12.14
CA TRP A 227 -10.98 9.28 -10.75
C TRP A 227 -12.14 8.99 -9.77
N ASN A 228 -13.15 8.23 -10.22
CA ASN A 228 -14.32 7.92 -9.41
C ASN A 228 -14.02 6.86 -8.34
N ILE A 229 -13.71 7.32 -7.12
CA ILE A 229 -13.35 6.46 -5.98
C ILE A 229 -14.48 5.48 -5.65
N LYS A 230 -15.75 5.90 -5.72
CA LYS A 230 -16.88 5.01 -5.39
C LYS A 230 -17.02 3.87 -6.39
N GLN A 231 -16.78 4.15 -7.67
CA GLN A 231 -16.78 3.13 -8.71
C GLN A 231 -15.63 2.13 -8.50
N LEU A 232 -14.40 2.61 -8.27
CA LEU A 232 -13.26 1.74 -7.97
C LEU A 232 -13.53 0.84 -6.75
N LEU A 233 -14.00 1.42 -5.65
CA LEU A 233 -14.33 0.66 -4.44
C LEU A 233 -15.44 -0.36 -4.73
N LYS A 234 -16.50 0.01 -5.46
CA LYS A 234 -17.57 -0.91 -5.86
C LYS A 234 -17.02 -2.07 -6.69
N THR A 235 -16.18 -1.81 -7.67
CA THR A 235 -15.55 -2.85 -8.50
C THR A 235 -14.78 -3.84 -7.65
N ILE A 236 -13.96 -3.36 -6.70
CA ILE A 236 -13.18 -4.22 -5.82
C ILE A 236 -14.08 -5.03 -4.87
N VAL A 237 -15.01 -4.38 -4.14
CA VAL A 237 -15.82 -5.06 -3.12
C VAL A 237 -16.86 -6.03 -3.69
N MET A 238 -17.22 -5.87 -4.97
CA MET A 238 -18.13 -6.78 -5.67
C MET A 238 -17.41 -7.96 -6.34
N SER A 239 -16.07 -7.97 -6.36
CA SER A 239 -15.28 -9.09 -6.90
C SER A 239 -15.53 -10.39 -6.14
N SER A 240 -15.26 -11.54 -6.77
CA SER A 240 -15.23 -12.83 -6.07
C SER A 240 -14.11 -12.83 -5.02
N THR A 241 -12.94 -12.28 -5.36
CA THR A 241 -11.75 -12.21 -4.49
C THR A 241 -12.01 -11.50 -3.17
N TYR A 242 -12.72 -10.37 -3.18
CA TYR A 242 -13.07 -9.64 -1.96
C TYR A 242 -14.12 -10.36 -1.10
N ARG A 243 -15.02 -11.12 -1.74
CA ARG A 243 -16.13 -11.84 -1.09
C ARG A 243 -15.75 -13.25 -0.61
N GLN A 244 -14.47 -13.61 -0.67
CA GLN A 244 -13.98 -14.87 -0.12
C GLN A 244 -14.20 -14.93 1.40
N SER A 245 -14.18 -16.13 1.97
CA SER A 245 -14.12 -16.30 3.43
C SER A 245 -12.70 -16.12 3.94
N SER A 246 -12.55 -15.60 5.15
CA SER A 246 -11.29 -15.63 5.90
C SER A 246 -11.02 -16.99 6.53
N THR A 247 -12.05 -17.83 6.66
CA THR A 247 -11.90 -19.22 7.11
C THR A 247 -11.33 -20.06 5.97
N ALA A 248 -10.12 -20.55 6.14
CA ALA A 248 -9.38 -21.34 5.15
C ALA A 248 -8.76 -22.59 5.79
N SER A 249 -8.54 -23.63 4.97
CA SER A 249 -7.89 -24.86 5.43
C SER A 249 -6.43 -24.63 5.77
N ARG A 250 -5.84 -25.52 6.57
CA ARG A 250 -4.43 -25.43 6.95
C ARG A 250 -3.51 -25.45 5.72
N GLU A 251 -3.85 -26.25 4.73
CA GLU A 251 -3.11 -26.37 3.48
C GLU A 251 -3.09 -25.04 2.70
N ALA A 252 -4.20 -24.28 2.69
CA ALA A 252 -4.25 -22.97 2.06
C ALA A 252 -3.37 -21.93 2.79
N TYR A 253 -3.26 -22.02 4.12
CA TYR A 253 -2.31 -21.22 4.89
C TYR A 253 -0.86 -21.61 4.62
N ASP A 254 -0.57 -22.91 4.50
CA ASP A 254 0.78 -23.39 4.24
C ASP A 254 1.26 -23.02 2.82
N GLN A 255 0.36 -23.02 1.83
CA GLN A 255 0.66 -22.65 0.44
C GLN A 255 0.79 -21.13 0.23
N ASP A 256 -0.01 -20.33 0.93
CA ASP A 256 0.06 -18.87 0.87
C ASP A 256 0.05 -18.22 2.27
N PRO A 257 1.16 -18.32 3.02
CA PRO A 257 1.22 -17.84 4.41
C PRO A 257 0.95 -16.34 4.54
N GLN A 258 1.42 -15.56 3.56
CA GLN A 258 1.29 -14.11 3.53
C GLN A 258 0.02 -13.61 2.82
N ASN A 259 -0.82 -14.52 2.33
CA ASN A 259 -2.00 -14.22 1.51
C ASN A 259 -1.65 -13.36 0.26
N ARG A 260 -0.47 -13.56 -0.32
CA ARG A 260 0.07 -12.82 -1.46
C ARG A 260 -0.73 -13.09 -2.74
N TRP A 261 -1.22 -14.32 -2.87
CA TRP A 261 -2.03 -14.81 -3.99
C TRP A 261 -3.53 -14.73 -3.70
N LEU A 262 -3.90 -14.13 -2.56
CA LEU A 262 -5.28 -13.87 -2.18
C LEU A 262 -6.13 -15.14 -2.10
N ALA A 263 -5.53 -16.24 -1.61
CA ALA A 263 -6.18 -17.54 -1.46
C ALA A 263 -7.35 -17.53 -0.46
N ARG A 264 -7.46 -16.48 0.36
CA ARG A 264 -8.50 -16.26 1.37
C ARG A 264 -8.77 -14.77 1.58
N ALA A 265 -9.88 -14.43 2.22
CA ALA A 265 -10.10 -13.05 2.64
C ALA A 265 -9.11 -12.65 3.75
N PRO A 266 -8.53 -11.45 3.69
CA PRO A 266 -7.58 -11.00 4.69
C PRO A 266 -8.30 -10.63 5.98
N ARG A 267 -7.78 -11.15 7.08
CA ARG A 267 -8.25 -10.88 8.44
C ARG A 267 -7.32 -9.89 9.13
N TYR A 268 -7.81 -8.71 9.51
CA TYR A 268 -6.99 -7.72 10.24
C TYR A 268 -7.82 -6.70 11.03
N ARG A 269 -7.24 -6.19 12.12
CA ARG A 269 -7.82 -5.13 12.95
C ARG A 269 -8.01 -3.83 12.16
N LEU A 270 -9.18 -3.22 12.28
CA LEU A 270 -9.51 -1.92 11.69
C LEU A 270 -8.64 -0.80 12.28
N SER A 271 -8.38 0.27 11.52
CA SER A 271 -7.59 1.41 12.04
C SER A 271 -8.35 2.17 13.14
N ALA A 272 -7.63 2.93 13.97
CA ALA A 272 -8.21 3.71 15.06
C ALA A 272 -9.44 4.55 14.66
N GLU A 273 -9.37 5.23 13.53
CA GLU A 273 -10.46 6.09 13.03
C GLU A 273 -11.66 5.25 12.56
N PHE A 274 -11.41 4.10 11.93
CA PHE A 274 -12.46 3.20 11.46
C PHE A 274 -13.15 2.53 12.64
N LEU A 275 -12.39 2.14 13.67
CA LEU A 275 -12.95 1.63 14.93
C LEU A 275 -13.85 2.67 15.57
N ARG A 276 -13.34 3.88 15.83
CA ARG A 276 -14.12 4.93 16.48
C ARG A 276 -15.35 5.32 15.66
N ASP A 277 -15.20 5.58 14.36
CA ASP A 277 -16.33 5.96 13.49
C ASP A 277 -17.33 4.80 13.32
N GLY A 278 -16.84 3.55 13.31
CA GLY A 278 -17.65 2.34 13.31
C GLY A 278 -18.49 2.22 14.58
N MET A 279 -17.90 2.42 15.76
CA MET A 279 -18.63 2.39 17.04
C MET A 279 -19.73 3.43 17.09
N LEU A 280 -19.46 4.66 16.63
CA LEU A 280 -20.49 5.70 16.54
C LEU A 280 -21.58 5.33 15.53
N ALA A 281 -21.25 4.63 14.45
CA ALA A 281 -22.24 4.20 13.46
C ALA A 281 -23.13 3.08 14.03
N VAL A 282 -22.53 2.07 14.68
CA VAL A 282 -23.23 0.96 15.31
C VAL A 282 -24.13 1.45 16.44
N SER A 283 -23.66 2.41 17.24
CA SER A 283 -24.44 3.02 18.33
C SER A 283 -25.45 4.08 17.88
N GLY A 284 -25.58 4.33 16.56
CA GLY A 284 -26.50 5.32 16.00
C GLY A 284 -26.12 6.78 16.30
N GLN A 285 -24.96 7.05 16.89
CA GLN A 285 -24.52 8.39 17.25
C GLN A 285 -23.88 9.14 16.07
N LEU A 286 -23.32 8.44 15.08
CA LEU A 286 -22.44 9.04 14.06
C LEU A 286 -23.04 10.26 13.34
N ASN A 287 -22.43 11.41 13.58
CA ASN A 287 -22.71 12.65 12.86
C ASN A 287 -21.92 12.70 11.54
N ARG A 288 -22.66 12.59 10.42
CA ARG A 288 -22.12 12.53 9.05
C ARG A 288 -21.88 13.89 8.38
N ARG A 289 -22.08 15.01 9.08
CA ARG A 289 -21.87 16.36 8.51
C ARG A 289 -20.44 16.48 7.93
N VAL A 290 -20.30 17.12 6.78
CA VAL A 290 -19.00 17.40 6.15
C VAL A 290 -18.65 18.89 6.31
N GLY A 291 -17.39 19.19 6.58
CA GLY A 291 -16.86 20.54 6.82
C GLY A 291 -17.07 21.03 8.26
N GLY A 292 -16.63 22.25 8.55
CA GLY A 292 -16.70 22.86 9.89
C GLY A 292 -15.41 22.72 10.71
N PRO A 293 -15.36 23.30 11.92
CA PRO A 293 -14.17 23.29 12.78
C PRO A 293 -13.86 21.89 13.32
N SER A 294 -12.62 21.73 13.80
CA SER A 294 -12.21 20.52 14.53
C SER A 294 -12.97 20.39 15.85
N VAL A 295 -13.10 19.15 16.32
CA VAL A 295 -13.78 18.78 17.56
C VAL A 295 -12.85 18.07 18.53
N TYR A 296 -13.30 17.96 19.77
CA TYR A 296 -12.53 17.51 20.92
C TYR A 296 -13.28 16.35 21.61
N PRO A 297 -13.15 15.11 21.10
CA PRO A 297 -13.74 13.93 21.73
C PRO A 297 -13.23 13.73 23.15
N SER A 298 -14.05 13.20 24.05
CA SER A 298 -13.70 13.03 25.46
C SER A 298 -12.35 12.33 25.64
N GLN A 299 -11.54 12.83 26.56
CA GLN A 299 -10.25 12.24 26.94
C GLN A 299 -9.98 12.52 28.43
N PRO A 300 -9.05 11.79 29.07
CA PRO A 300 -8.64 12.06 30.44
C PRO A 300 -8.22 13.52 30.66
N HIS A 301 -8.63 14.09 31.80
CA HIS A 301 -8.26 15.46 32.17
C HIS A 301 -6.75 15.59 32.40
N GLY A 302 -6.18 16.75 32.05
CA GLY A 302 -4.80 17.09 32.42
C GLY A 302 -3.72 16.73 31.38
N LEU A 303 -3.99 15.85 30.42
CA LEU A 303 -3.00 15.40 29.42
C LEU A 303 -2.28 16.55 28.69
N TRP A 304 -3.01 17.61 28.34
CA TRP A 304 -2.44 18.75 27.63
C TRP A 304 -1.69 19.73 28.52
N ARG A 305 -1.99 19.75 29.82
CA ARG A 305 -1.32 20.60 30.81
C ARG A 305 0.06 20.06 31.15
N GLU A 306 0.21 18.73 31.18
CA GLU A 306 1.48 18.07 31.50
C GLU A 306 2.56 18.24 30.42
N ILE A 307 2.15 18.40 29.16
CA ILE A 307 3.06 18.44 27.99
C ILE A 307 3.28 19.88 27.47
N SER A 308 2.48 20.86 27.92
CA SER A 308 2.64 22.26 27.51
C SER A 308 3.72 22.97 28.31
N HIS A 309 4.71 23.54 27.62
CA HIS A 309 5.71 24.41 28.25
C HIS A 309 5.04 25.61 28.95
N PHE A 310 5.29 25.73 30.25
CA PHE A 310 4.99 26.92 31.04
C PHE A 310 5.72 28.13 30.43
N GLY A 311 4.98 29.17 30.01
CA GLY A 311 5.58 30.45 29.62
C GLY A 311 5.03 31.13 28.35
N TYR A 312 4.26 30.43 27.50
CA TYR A 312 3.59 31.06 26.35
C TYR A 312 2.11 31.28 26.65
N GLY A 313 1.62 32.51 26.44
CA GLY A 313 0.23 32.90 26.72
C GLY A 313 -0.83 32.05 26.01
N ASN A 314 -2.06 32.13 26.54
CA ASN A 314 -3.22 31.27 26.26
C ASN A 314 -3.53 30.96 24.78
N ALA A 315 -3.09 31.79 23.83
CA ALA A 315 -3.43 31.65 22.42
C ALA A 315 -2.55 30.67 21.62
N PHE A 316 -1.32 30.35 22.06
CA PHE A 316 -0.34 29.68 21.18
C PHE A 316 -0.17 28.17 21.39
N SER A 317 -0.65 27.58 22.48
CA SER A 317 -0.23 26.23 22.90
C SER A 317 -1.34 25.22 23.22
N ALA A 318 -2.62 25.55 22.98
CA ALA A 318 -3.76 24.65 23.27
C ALA A 318 -3.57 23.94 24.62
N GLN A 319 -3.42 24.72 25.70
CA GLN A 319 -3.01 24.21 27.02
C GLN A 319 -4.15 23.51 27.75
N ALA A 320 -5.37 23.98 27.53
CA ALA A 320 -6.57 23.42 28.11
C ALA A 320 -7.34 22.62 27.07
N PHE A 321 -7.78 21.42 27.48
CA PHE A 321 -8.65 20.57 26.71
C PHE A 321 -10.09 20.69 27.24
N TYR A 322 -11.02 21.09 26.39
CA TYR A 322 -12.44 21.14 26.70
C TYR A 322 -13.17 20.20 25.75
N PRO A 323 -13.83 19.13 26.25
CA PRO A 323 -14.61 18.24 25.41
C PRO A 323 -15.66 19.05 24.64
N SER A 324 -15.87 18.70 23.37
CA SER A 324 -16.96 19.27 22.59
C SER A 324 -18.33 18.84 23.12
N ASP A 325 -19.37 19.56 22.69
CA ASP A 325 -20.76 19.18 22.92
C ASP A 325 -21.11 17.79 22.34
N PRO A 326 -22.27 17.19 22.67
CA PRO A 326 -22.65 15.86 22.19
C PRO A 326 -22.58 15.71 20.66
N ASN A 327 -22.94 16.76 19.91
CA ASN A 327 -22.82 16.77 18.46
C ASN A 327 -21.37 16.64 18.00
N GLY A 328 -20.44 17.35 18.66
CA GLY A 328 -19.02 17.29 18.41
C GLY A 328 -18.39 15.96 18.84
N GLN A 329 -18.82 15.38 19.96
CA GLN A 329 -18.42 14.03 20.38
C GLN A 329 -18.75 12.99 19.30
N ALA A 330 -19.88 13.16 18.62
CA ALA A 330 -20.37 12.22 17.63
C ALA A 330 -19.80 12.39 16.21
N ARG A 331 -18.91 13.36 15.99
CA ARG A 331 -18.31 13.62 14.67
C ARG A 331 -17.33 12.54 14.27
N ARG A 332 -17.19 12.36 12.95
CA ARG A 332 -16.14 11.53 12.34
C ARG A 332 -14.75 11.92 12.84
N SER A 333 -13.92 10.91 13.04
CA SER A 333 -12.54 11.02 13.53
C SER A 333 -11.66 11.89 12.63
N MET A 334 -12.04 12.06 11.36
CA MET A 334 -11.41 13.02 10.43
C MET A 334 -11.44 14.47 10.96
N TYR A 335 -12.41 14.83 11.80
CA TYR A 335 -12.56 16.15 12.40
C TYR A 335 -11.97 16.26 13.81
N THR A 336 -11.40 15.18 14.35
CA THR A 336 -10.77 15.20 15.68
C THR A 336 -9.52 16.08 15.65
N PHE A 337 -9.45 17.03 16.58
CA PHE A 337 -8.28 17.88 16.77
C PHE A 337 -7.07 17.03 17.15
N TRP A 338 -5.93 17.28 16.52
CA TRP A 338 -4.70 16.53 16.72
C TRP A 338 -3.58 17.45 17.23
N LYS A 339 -3.32 17.42 18.54
CA LYS A 339 -2.14 18.07 19.12
C LYS A 339 -0.94 17.15 18.91
N ARG A 340 0.04 17.55 18.07
CA ARG A 340 1.16 16.68 17.68
C ARG A 340 1.92 16.09 18.88
N THR A 341 2.09 16.87 19.95
CA THR A 341 2.79 16.45 21.17
C THR A 341 1.91 15.67 22.16
N SER A 342 0.59 15.68 22.00
CA SER A 342 -0.35 14.94 22.85
C SER A 342 -1.58 14.51 22.02
N PRO A 343 -1.42 13.51 21.13
CA PRO A 343 -2.50 13.03 20.29
C PRO A 343 -3.64 12.38 21.10
N PRO A 344 -4.81 12.15 20.47
CA PRO A 344 -5.92 11.46 21.14
C PRO A 344 -5.49 10.07 21.67
N PRO A 345 -5.59 9.81 22.99
CA PRO A 345 -4.96 8.64 23.62
C PRO A 345 -5.54 7.31 23.11
N SER A 346 -6.86 7.23 22.94
CA SER A 346 -7.49 6.02 22.38
C SER A 346 -7.04 5.75 20.94
N MET A 347 -6.82 6.78 20.11
CA MET A 347 -6.32 6.58 18.76
C MET A 347 -4.88 6.06 18.76
N ILE A 348 -4.03 6.55 19.67
CA ILE A 348 -2.65 6.05 19.83
C ILE A 348 -2.65 4.59 20.30
N ALA A 349 -3.53 4.23 21.26
CA ALA A 349 -3.67 2.84 21.69
C ALA A 349 -4.02 1.89 20.54
N PHE A 350 -4.71 2.40 19.50
CA PHE A 350 -5.05 1.68 18.26
C PHE A 350 -4.12 1.99 17.07
N ASP A 351 -2.84 2.25 17.35
CA ASP A 351 -1.75 2.42 16.37
C ASP A 351 -1.96 3.59 15.39
N ALA A 352 -2.63 4.66 15.82
CA ALA A 352 -2.67 5.87 15.00
C ALA A 352 -1.30 6.56 14.95
N PRO A 353 -0.83 6.97 13.76
CA PRO A 353 0.48 7.61 13.63
C PRO A 353 0.47 8.98 14.30
N THR A 354 1.55 9.35 14.99
CA THR A 354 1.68 10.60 15.76
C THR A 354 1.58 11.88 14.91
N ARG A 355 1.70 11.75 13.58
CA ARG A 355 1.80 12.83 12.57
C ARG A 355 3.06 13.68 12.70
N GLU A 356 4.09 13.17 13.37
CA GLU A 356 5.43 13.77 13.41
C GLU A 356 6.23 13.42 12.15
N VAL A 357 5.97 12.24 11.58
CA VAL A 357 6.54 11.75 10.34
C VAL A 357 5.44 11.25 9.39
N CYS A 358 5.74 11.23 8.10
CA CYS A 358 4.84 10.65 7.11
C CYS A 358 4.75 9.13 7.31
N ALA A 359 3.52 8.62 7.46
CA ALA A 359 3.26 7.18 7.54
C ALA A 359 2.54 6.71 6.28
N VAL A 360 3.25 6.00 5.40
CA VAL A 360 2.66 5.40 4.19
C VAL A 360 2.02 4.05 4.52
N MET A 361 2.64 3.28 5.40
CA MET A 361 2.07 2.11 6.05
C MET A 361 1.86 2.37 7.54
N ARG A 362 0.79 1.79 8.10
CA ARG A 362 0.47 1.89 9.52
C ARG A 362 0.79 0.57 10.20
N SER A 363 1.46 0.63 11.35
CA SER A 363 1.59 -0.53 12.22
C SER A 363 0.22 -1.00 12.67
N ARG A 364 0.10 -2.30 12.92
CA ARG A 364 -1.10 -2.92 13.48
C ARG A 364 -0.66 -3.89 14.57
N THR A 365 -1.09 -3.62 15.79
CA THR A 365 -0.89 -4.48 16.95
C THR A 365 -2.24 -4.91 17.49
N ASN A 366 -2.26 -6.09 18.12
CA ASN A 366 -3.38 -6.61 18.89
C ASN A 366 -2.87 -6.85 20.32
N THR A 367 -3.21 -5.94 21.23
CA THR A 367 -2.71 -6.00 22.62
C THR A 367 -3.86 -6.12 23.62
N PRO A 368 -3.67 -6.76 24.79
CA PRO A 368 -4.68 -6.78 25.84
C PRO A 368 -5.13 -5.37 26.28
N LEU A 369 -4.22 -4.39 26.22
CA LEU A 369 -4.53 -3.00 26.54
C LEU A 369 -5.62 -2.43 25.63
N GLN A 370 -5.64 -2.78 24.34
CA GLN A 370 -6.66 -2.32 23.40
C GLN A 370 -8.06 -2.83 23.78
N ALA A 371 -8.16 -4.10 24.22
CA ALA A 371 -9.43 -4.64 24.72
C ALA A 371 -9.90 -3.87 25.97
N LEU A 372 -8.99 -3.51 26.88
CA LEU A 372 -9.30 -2.68 28.04
C LEU A 372 -9.72 -1.26 27.65
N VAL A 373 -9.15 -0.68 26.59
CA VAL A 373 -9.58 0.63 26.08
C VAL A 373 -11.04 0.56 25.61
N LEU A 374 -11.42 -0.45 24.82
CA LEU A 374 -12.81 -0.61 24.38
C LEU A 374 -13.81 -0.78 25.54
N LEU A 375 -13.39 -1.44 26.62
CA LEU A 375 -14.25 -1.67 27.79
C LEU A 375 -14.40 -0.40 28.67
N ASN A 376 -13.38 0.45 28.74
CA ASN A 376 -13.27 1.45 29.80
C ASN A 376 -13.20 2.91 29.31
N ASP A 377 -12.78 3.16 28.07
CA ASP A 377 -12.69 4.54 27.58
C ASP A 377 -14.12 5.14 27.45
N PRO A 378 -14.36 6.35 28.00
CA PRO A 378 -15.70 6.95 28.04
C PRO A 378 -16.40 7.06 26.69
N ASN A 379 -15.64 7.17 25.59
CA ASN A 379 -16.23 7.23 24.25
C ASN A 379 -16.87 5.89 23.85
N TYR A 380 -16.25 4.76 24.19
CA TYR A 380 -16.76 3.42 23.88
C TYR A 380 -17.84 3.00 24.86
N VAL A 381 -17.75 3.38 26.14
CA VAL A 381 -18.83 3.17 27.12
C VAL A 381 -20.08 3.95 26.71
N SER A 382 -19.92 5.20 26.23
CA SER A 382 -21.03 5.98 25.69
C SER A 382 -21.67 5.32 24.47
N ALA A 383 -20.86 4.76 23.56
CA ALA A 383 -21.37 4.02 22.40
C ALA A 383 -22.11 2.75 22.81
N ALA A 384 -21.61 1.99 23.79
CA ALA A 384 -22.30 0.81 24.34
C ALA A 384 -23.66 1.19 24.94
N ARG A 385 -23.72 2.29 25.71
CA ARG A 385 -24.97 2.79 26.28
C ARG A 385 -25.98 3.20 25.20
N ALA A 386 -25.52 3.92 24.18
CA ALA A 386 -26.40 4.32 23.08
C ALA A 386 -26.90 3.12 22.27
N LEU A 387 -26.06 2.10 22.05
CA LEU A 387 -26.49 0.84 21.44
C LEU A 387 -27.54 0.11 22.29
N ALA A 388 -27.35 0.06 23.61
CA ALA A 388 -28.29 -0.52 24.56
C ALA A 388 -29.66 0.18 24.50
N ILE A 389 -29.67 1.52 24.53
CA ILE A 389 -30.90 2.31 24.41
C ILE A 389 -31.60 2.02 23.08
N LEU A 390 -30.86 1.99 21.96
CA LEU A 390 -31.43 1.66 20.66
C LEU A 390 -32.03 0.26 20.61
N ALA A 391 -31.38 -0.73 21.21
CA ALA A 391 -31.92 -2.09 21.30
C ALA A 391 -33.21 -2.13 22.12
N MET A 392 -33.28 -1.40 23.23
CA MET A 392 -34.50 -1.31 24.04
C MET A 392 -35.65 -0.60 23.31
N THR A 393 -35.36 0.37 22.44
CA THR A 393 -36.39 1.14 21.75
C THR A 393 -36.83 0.53 20.41
N GLU A 394 -35.93 -0.12 19.69
CA GLU A 394 -36.16 -0.62 18.32
C GLU A 394 -35.96 -2.13 18.16
N GLY A 395 -35.34 -2.79 19.13
CA GLY A 395 -34.97 -4.20 19.06
C GLY A 395 -36.06 -5.17 19.48
N GLY A 396 -37.26 -4.70 19.81
CA GLY A 396 -38.37 -5.53 20.29
C GLY A 396 -38.45 -5.65 21.81
N GLU A 397 -39.36 -6.50 22.28
CA GLU A 397 -39.75 -6.56 23.70
C GLU A 397 -38.98 -7.62 24.50
N SER A 398 -38.51 -8.68 23.83
CA SER A 398 -37.80 -9.77 24.52
C SER A 398 -36.28 -9.55 24.55
N VAL A 399 -35.63 -10.06 25.61
CA VAL A 399 -34.16 -10.11 25.75
C VAL A 399 -33.50 -10.68 24.49
N GLY A 400 -34.04 -11.77 23.95
CA GLY A 400 -33.51 -12.41 22.74
C GLY A 400 -33.54 -11.52 21.50
N GLN A 401 -34.62 -10.76 21.29
CA GLN A 401 -34.74 -9.84 20.14
C GLN A 401 -33.80 -8.63 20.29
N GLN A 402 -33.65 -8.10 21.50
CA GLN A 402 -32.74 -6.99 21.78
C GLN A 402 -31.27 -7.40 21.59
N ILE A 403 -30.91 -8.63 21.98
CA ILE A 403 -29.60 -9.22 21.68
C ILE A 403 -29.41 -9.37 20.16
N ASP A 404 -30.39 -9.96 19.44
CA ASP A 404 -30.34 -10.12 17.98
C ASP A 404 -30.12 -8.76 17.28
N TYR A 405 -30.80 -7.73 17.76
CA TYR A 405 -30.69 -6.38 17.23
C TYR A 405 -29.26 -5.82 17.40
N MET A 406 -28.71 -5.88 18.61
CA MET A 406 -27.34 -5.41 18.87
C MET A 406 -26.30 -6.18 18.05
N PHE A 407 -26.43 -7.51 17.99
CA PHE A 407 -25.51 -8.38 17.26
C PHE A 407 -25.50 -8.07 15.77
N ARG A 408 -26.68 -7.94 15.15
CA ARG A 408 -26.78 -7.60 13.73
C ARG A 408 -26.21 -6.23 13.40
N ARG A 409 -26.30 -5.29 14.34
CA ARG A 409 -25.74 -3.94 14.15
C ARG A 409 -24.23 -3.93 14.27
N ALA A 410 -23.67 -4.72 15.19
CA ALA A 410 -22.24 -4.75 15.47
C ALA A 410 -21.44 -5.64 14.50
N VAL A 411 -21.96 -6.83 14.17
CA VAL A 411 -21.24 -7.85 13.37
C VAL A 411 -22.00 -8.35 12.14
N SER A 412 -23.15 -7.77 11.81
CA SER A 412 -23.93 -8.09 10.58
C SER A 412 -24.47 -9.52 10.46
N ARG A 413 -24.43 -10.33 11.52
CA ARG A 413 -25.07 -11.66 11.60
C ARG A 413 -25.95 -11.78 12.85
N PHE A 414 -26.73 -12.86 12.91
CA PHE A 414 -27.43 -13.24 14.14
C PHE A 414 -26.46 -13.97 15.10
N PRO A 415 -26.66 -13.83 16.43
CA PRO A 415 -25.95 -14.63 17.40
C PRO A 415 -26.38 -16.10 17.28
N THR A 416 -25.46 -17.00 17.57
CA THR A 416 -25.75 -18.42 17.79
C THR A 416 -26.62 -18.60 19.04
N GLY A 417 -27.21 -19.80 19.19
CA GLY A 417 -28.00 -20.12 20.39
C GLY A 417 -27.20 -19.98 21.69
N GLU A 418 -25.92 -20.37 21.66
CA GLU A 418 -25.01 -20.26 22.81
C GLU A 418 -24.63 -18.81 23.11
N GLU A 419 -24.25 -18.01 22.09
CA GLU A 419 -23.97 -16.58 22.27
C GLU A 419 -25.18 -15.85 22.86
N LYS A 420 -26.39 -16.14 22.36
CA LYS A 420 -27.63 -15.54 22.87
C LYS A 420 -27.89 -15.92 24.32
N ARG A 421 -27.68 -17.19 24.68
CA ARG A 421 -27.84 -17.69 26.05
C ARG A 421 -26.86 -16.99 27.01
N VAL A 422 -25.57 -16.97 26.67
CA VAL A 422 -24.52 -16.34 27.50
C VAL A 422 -24.78 -14.83 27.69
N LEU A 423 -25.20 -14.13 26.65
CA LEU A 423 -25.53 -12.71 26.74
C LEU A 423 -26.81 -12.45 27.55
N GLY A 424 -27.81 -13.33 27.45
CA GLY A 424 -29.01 -13.31 28.27
C GLY A 424 -28.71 -13.53 29.76
N ASP A 425 -27.91 -14.55 30.10
CA ASP A 425 -27.48 -14.81 31.47
C ASP A 425 -26.69 -13.61 32.04
N ARG A 426 -25.85 -12.98 31.19
CA ARG A 426 -25.11 -11.78 31.58
C ARG A 426 -26.03 -10.59 31.84
N TYR A 427 -27.08 -10.42 31.03
CA TYR A 427 -28.10 -9.38 31.24
C TYR A 427 -28.78 -9.55 32.60
N GLU A 428 -29.30 -10.75 32.88
CA GLU A 428 -30.03 -11.04 34.12
C GLU A 428 -29.13 -10.84 35.35
N SER A 429 -27.89 -11.33 35.29
CA SER A 429 -26.91 -11.11 36.36
C SER A 429 -26.58 -9.64 36.57
N ALA A 430 -26.42 -8.86 35.50
CA ALA A 430 -26.13 -7.43 35.60
C ALA A 430 -27.33 -6.65 36.14
N LEU A 431 -28.55 -6.99 35.70
CA LEU A 431 -29.79 -6.38 36.17
C LEU A 431 -29.97 -6.59 37.68
N ALA A 432 -29.81 -7.83 38.15
CA ALA A 432 -29.89 -8.16 39.56
C ALA A 432 -28.84 -7.42 40.42
N ALA A 433 -27.65 -7.15 39.85
CA ALA A 433 -26.61 -6.37 40.53
C ALA A 433 -26.98 -4.88 40.59
N TYR A 434 -27.40 -4.27 39.48
CA TYR A 434 -27.73 -2.84 39.42
C TYR A 434 -29.04 -2.49 40.14
N GLN A 435 -29.96 -3.43 40.31
CA GLN A 435 -31.13 -3.25 41.19
C GLN A 435 -30.73 -3.14 42.67
N LYS A 436 -29.61 -3.75 43.07
CA LYS A 436 -29.07 -3.67 44.45
C LYS A 436 -28.20 -2.42 44.68
N ASP A 437 -27.70 -1.81 43.61
CA ASP A 437 -26.87 -0.59 43.66
C ASP A 437 -27.40 0.46 42.67
N PRO A 438 -28.46 1.21 43.06
CA PRO A 438 -29.06 2.24 42.22
C PRO A 438 -28.10 3.38 41.87
N GLU A 439 -27.12 3.69 42.73
CA GLU A 439 -26.13 4.72 42.44
C GLU A 439 -25.20 4.30 41.31
N ALA A 440 -24.71 3.04 41.33
CA ALA A 440 -23.92 2.51 40.23
C ALA A 440 -24.74 2.42 38.93
N ALA A 441 -26.02 2.07 39.03
CA ALA A 441 -26.93 2.05 37.90
C ALA A 441 -27.06 3.44 37.25
N ALA A 442 -27.34 4.47 38.05
CA ALA A 442 -27.46 5.85 37.58
C ALA A 442 -26.16 6.37 36.94
N ARG A 443 -24.99 6.04 37.51
CA ARG A 443 -23.68 6.41 36.93
C ARG A 443 -23.48 5.81 35.54
N LEU A 444 -23.85 4.54 35.33
CA LEU A 444 -23.67 3.88 34.05
C LEU A 444 -24.77 4.25 33.04
N ALA A 445 -26.02 4.43 33.47
CA ALA A 445 -27.16 4.79 32.63
C ALA A 445 -27.08 6.24 32.12
N GLY A 446 -26.47 7.15 32.88
CA GLY A 446 -26.38 8.57 32.52
C GLY A 446 -27.72 9.31 32.64
N SER A 447 -27.72 10.60 32.30
CA SER A 447 -28.84 11.52 32.57
C SER A 447 -30.00 11.49 31.56
N GLU A 448 -30.01 10.56 30.61
CA GLU A 448 -30.98 10.55 29.49
C GLU A 448 -32.14 9.57 29.65
N ALA A 449 -32.27 8.89 30.79
CA ALA A 449 -33.19 7.77 30.90
C ALA A 449 -34.65 8.20 31.18
N LYS A 450 -35.51 8.13 30.15
CA LYS A 450 -36.97 7.85 30.33
C LYS A 450 -37.25 6.40 30.75
N LEU A 451 -36.18 5.60 30.83
CA LEU A 451 -36.15 4.17 31.10
C LEU A 451 -35.57 3.93 32.49
N SER A 452 -35.74 2.74 33.06
CA SER A 452 -35.13 2.41 34.35
C SER A 452 -33.60 2.38 34.26
N ASP A 453 -32.90 3.10 35.15
CA ASP A 453 -31.44 3.15 35.21
C ASP A 453 -30.81 1.75 35.32
N ALA A 454 -31.37 0.87 36.14
CA ALA A 454 -30.85 -0.50 36.31
C ALA A 454 -30.94 -1.31 35.01
N VAL A 455 -32.03 -1.12 34.25
CA VAL A 455 -32.23 -1.81 32.95
C VAL A 455 -31.26 -1.28 31.90
N VAL A 456 -31.10 0.05 31.81
CA VAL A 456 -30.15 0.68 30.88
C VAL A 456 -28.72 0.28 31.21
N ALA A 457 -28.34 0.28 32.50
CA ALA A 457 -27.03 -0.14 32.96
C ALA A 457 -26.75 -1.62 32.62
N ALA A 458 -27.71 -2.51 32.86
CA ALA A 458 -27.57 -3.94 32.52
C ALA A 458 -27.39 -4.15 31.02
N TRP A 459 -28.19 -3.50 30.18
CA TRP A 459 -28.02 -3.59 28.72
C TRP A 459 -26.74 -2.94 28.23
N THR A 460 -26.27 -1.87 28.87
CA THR A 460 -24.98 -1.24 28.56
C THR A 460 -23.83 -2.21 28.76
N VAL A 461 -23.88 -3.06 29.80
CA VAL A 461 -22.89 -4.12 30.01
C VAL A 461 -22.91 -5.13 28.87
N VAL A 462 -24.09 -5.59 28.45
CA VAL A 462 -24.22 -6.53 27.33
C VAL A 462 -23.70 -5.92 26.03
N ALA A 463 -24.10 -4.68 25.73
CA ALA A 463 -23.62 -3.94 24.56
C ALA A 463 -22.09 -3.76 24.60
N SER A 464 -21.51 -3.48 25.77
CA SER A 464 -20.06 -3.37 25.94
C SER A 464 -19.34 -4.69 25.63
N VAL A 465 -19.89 -5.83 26.07
CA VAL A 465 -19.36 -7.16 25.70
C VAL A 465 -19.41 -7.38 24.19
N ILE A 466 -20.54 -7.08 23.54
CA ILE A 466 -20.70 -7.22 22.09
C ILE A 466 -19.70 -6.33 21.34
N LEU A 467 -19.57 -5.06 21.72
CA LEU A 467 -18.65 -4.12 21.07
C LEU A 467 -17.16 -4.44 21.34
N ASN A 468 -16.86 -5.33 22.28
CA ASN A 468 -15.50 -5.80 22.58
C ASN A 468 -15.11 -7.07 21.80
N LEU A 469 -16.04 -7.68 21.06
CA LEU A 469 -15.74 -8.89 20.28
C LEU A 469 -14.68 -8.60 19.21
N ASP A 470 -13.81 -9.59 18.97
CA ASP A 470 -12.80 -9.53 17.91
C ASP A 470 -13.45 -9.27 16.53
N GLU A 471 -14.60 -9.90 16.26
CA GLU A 471 -15.41 -9.74 15.03
C GLU A 471 -15.89 -8.29 14.81
N VAL A 472 -16.02 -7.48 15.87
CA VAL A 472 -16.42 -6.06 15.74
C VAL A 472 -15.23 -5.19 15.32
N ILE A 473 -14.04 -5.50 15.82
CA ILE A 473 -12.84 -4.69 15.59
C ILE A 473 -11.98 -5.16 14.43
N THR A 474 -12.25 -6.36 13.93
CA THR A 474 -11.52 -7.03 12.88
C THR A 474 -12.38 -7.07 11.62
N ARG A 475 -11.75 -6.82 10.47
CA ARG A 475 -12.32 -7.17 9.18
C ARG A 475 -12.03 -8.65 8.94
N GLU A 476 -13.04 -9.45 8.65
CA GLU A 476 -12.91 -10.88 8.33
C GLU A 476 -13.92 -11.41 7.32
#